data_AF-A0A1H2SKR4-F1
#
_entry.id   AF-A0A1H2SKR4-F1
#
_cell.length_a   1.000
_cell.length_b   1.000
_cell.length_c   1.000
_cell.angle_alpha   90.00
_cell.angle_beta   90.00
_cell.angle_gamma   90.00
#
_symmetry.space_group_name_H-M   'P 1'
#
loop_
_entity.id
_entity.type
_entity.pdbx_description
1 polymer ?
#
loop_
_entity_poly.entity_id
_entity_poly.type
_entity_poly.pdbx_seq_one_letter_code
_entity_poly.pdbx_strand_id
1 'polypeptide(L)'
;MPGTPFSVVVEEGPDYLSMPKGMATYQAPLLPEPEELEDCAAGLDLLRRLHDVLAEHRVGQPADILDLGPLDTLDRQLVDQTLGEGEVSVIQQGVEDTRAQETRLAGVWRLHVPASDSGAGRELIEVAEIPSFVRDTAFLGTTETIGPVGDLPDGVMNAPALIAEIEAKVAEWRPGTPAHIINLTLLPMTEQDHAYLDERLGRGRATILSRGYGSCRIVAGGIRQVWWVQHFNSDDRLILSTLEVTDVPIAALAAQEDIDDSRDRLAEILEALG
;
A
#
# COMPACT_ATOMS: atom_id res chain seq x y z
N MET A 1 10.10 21.53 2.37
CA MET A 1 10.48 21.13 3.73
C MET A 1 11.16 19.78 3.62
N PRO A 2 12.42 19.61 4.03
CA PRO A 2 13.03 18.28 4.03
C PRO A 2 12.22 17.41 5.01
N GLY A 3 11.65 16.31 4.51
CA GLY A 3 10.88 15.38 5.33
C GLY A 3 11.79 14.69 6.34
N THR A 4 11.25 14.32 7.51
CA THR A 4 11.99 13.61 8.56
C THR A 4 12.66 12.35 7.99
N PRO A 5 13.97 12.14 8.21
CA PRO A 5 14.71 11.01 7.66
C PRO A 5 14.10 9.66 8.09
N PHE A 6 14.09 8.66 7.19
CA PHE A 6 13.55 7.32 7.50
C PHE A 6 14.22 6.63 8.70
N SER A 7 15.40 7.12 9.07
CA SER A 7 16.41 6.35 9.74
C SER A 7 16.74 6.83 11.16
N VAL A 8 16.08 7.87 11.65
CA VAL A 8 16.28 8.36 13.03
C VAL A 8 15.15 7.86 13.92
N VAL A 9 15.50 6.92 14.80
CA VAL A 9 14.70 6.63 15.99
C VAL A 9 14.93 7.79 16.98
N VAL A 10 14.07 8.83 16.99
CA VAL A 10 13.69 9.58 18.22
C VAL A 10 12.33 10.31 18.05
N GLU A 11 11.36 9.84 18.84
CA GLU A 11 10.18 10.43 19.49
C GLU A 11 9.17 11.39 18.83
N GLU A 12 9.45 12.15 17.78
CA GLU A 12 8.39 12.95 17.12
C GLU A 12 8.55 12.92 15.61
N GLY A 13 7.71 12.11 14.96
CA GLY A 13 7.57 12.10 13.52
C GLY A 13 7.10 13.47 13.00
N PRO A 14 7.31 13.76 11.71
CA PRO A 14 6.76 14.97 11.12
C PRO A 14 5.22 14.97 11.28
N ASP A 15 4.60 16.14 11.22
CA ASP A 15 3.17 16.40 11.46
C ASP A 15 2.27 15.82 10.33
N TYR A 16 2.49 14.56 9.97
CA TYR A 16 1.65 13.73 9.14
C TYR A 16 0.77 12.94 10.10
N LEU A 17 -0.44 13.45 10.34
CA LEU A 17 -1.58 12.79 10.98
C LEU A 17 -1.16 11.84 12.12
N SER A 18 -1.18 12.34 13.36
CA SER A 18 -0.97 11.54 14.57
C SER A 18 -1.70 10.20 14.47
N MET A 19 -0.95 9.10 14.61
CA MET A 19 -1.49 7.73 14.56
C MET A 19 -2.62 7.59 15.61
N PRO A 20 -3.86 7.26 15.20
CA PRO A 20 -4.92 7.01 16.15
C PRO A 20 -4.59 5.77 16.98
N LYS A 21 -4.54 5.95 18.31
CA LYS A 21 -4.28 4.86 19.27
C LYS A 21 -5.56 4.06 19.48
N GLY A 22 -5.76 3.01 18.70
CA GLY A 22 -6.86 2.08 18.92
C GLY A 22 -6.82 0.89 17.98
N MET A 23 -6.87 -0.32 18.54
CA MET A 23 -7.11 -1.55 17.79
C MET A 23 -8.52 -1.51 17.22
N ALA A 24 -8.66 -1.56 15.88
CA ALA A 24 -9.95 -1.79 15.25
C ALA A 24 -10.33 -3.26 15.47
N THR A 25 -10.98 -3.56 16.59
CA THR A 25 -11.61 -4.88 16.80
C THR A 25 -12.59 -5.13 15.65
N TYR A 26 -12.57 -6.33 15.05
CA TYR A 26 -13.53 -6.72 14.01
C TYR A 26 -14.95 -6.40 14.50
N GLN A 27 -15.63 -5.50 13.79
CA GLN A 27 -17.05 -5.23 13.96
C GLN A 27 -17.76 -5.81 12.76
N ALA A 28 -18.69 -6.73 13.03
CA ALA A 28 -19.62 -7.18 12.00
C ALA A 28 -20.29 -5.94 11.37
N PRO A 29 -20.40 -5.88 10.04
CA PRO A 29 -21.07 -4.77 9.37
C PRO A 29 -22.46 -4.57 9.99
N LEU A 30 -22.85 -3.31 10.24
CA LEU A 30 -24.25 -3.01 10.50
C LEU A 30 -24.98 -3.28 9.20
N LEU A 31 -25.74 -4.38 9.16
CA LEU A 31 -26.57 -4.69 8.01
C LEU A 31 -27.73 -3.69 7.97
N PRO A 32 -28.04 -3.11 6.79
CA PRO A 32 -29.23 -2.28 6.62
C PRO A 32 -30.49 -3.06 6.95
N GLU A 33 -31.53 -2.35 7.37
CA GLU A 33 -32.84 -2.97 7.59
C GLU A 33 -33.44 -3.40 6.23
N PRO A 34 -34.29 -4.44 6.18
CA PRO A 34 -34.86 -4.96 4.93
C PRO A 34 -35.57 -3.90 4.07
N GLU A 35 -36.20 -2.91 4.70
CA GLU A 35 -36.88 -1.80 4.02
C GLU A 35 -35.90 -0.88 3.27
N GLU A 36 -34.66 -0.77 3.75
CA GLU A 36 -33.60 0.03 3.10
C GLU A 36 -32.99 -0.68 1.89
N LEU A 37 -33.13 -2.01 1.82
CA LEU A 37 -32.61 -2.83 0.72
C LEU A 37 -33.52 -2.83 -0.51
N GLU A 38 -34.82 -2.54 -0.37
CA GLU A 38 -35.78 -2.52 -1.48
C GLU A 38 -35.39 -1.51 -2.58
N ASP A 39 -34.74 -0.41 -2.18
CA ASP A 39 -34.30 0.67 -3.07
C ASP A 39 -32.82 0.56 -3.48
N CYS A 40 -32.09 -0.49 -3.07
CA CYS A 40 -30.64 -0.64 -3.30
C CYS A 40 -30.27 -1.77 -4.29
N ALA A 41 -31.11 -1.99 -5.31
CA ALA A 41 -30.95 -3.12 -6.23
C ALA A 41 -29.61 -3.10 -7.00
N ALA A 42 -29.13 -1.94 -7.44
CA ALA A 42 -27.89 -1.86 -8.21
C ALA A 42 -26.65 -2.04 -7.32
N GLY A 43 -26.71 -1.60 -6.06
CA GLY A 43 -25.68 -1.83 -5.06
C GLY A 43 -25.57 -3.32 -4.71
N LEU A 44 -26.69 -4.00 -4.51
CA LEU A 44 -26.72 -5.46 -4.31
C LEU A 44 -26.14 -6.21 -5.53
N ASP A 45 -26.52 -5.83 -6.74
CA ASP A 45 -25.98 -6.44 -7.96
C ASP A 45 -24.48 -6.20 -8.13
N LEU A 46 -23.97 -5.02 -7.74
CA LEU A 46 -22.54 -4.75 -7.73
C LEU A 46 -21.79 -5.62 -6.71
N LEU A 47 -22.35 -5.82 -5.50
CA LEU A 47 -21.77 -6.72 -4.49
C LEU A 47 -21.77 -8.19 -4.94
N ARG A 48 -22.85 -8.66 -5.59
CA ARG A 48 -22.89 -10.00 -6.19
C ARG A 48 -21.84 -10.16 -7.29
N ARG A 49 -21.70 -9.16 -8.16
CA ARG A 49 -20.66 -9.15 -9.19
C ARG A 49 -19.25 -9.13 -8.60
N LEU A 50 -19.03 -8.39 -7.50
CA LEU A 50 -17.76 -8.41 -6.77
C LEU A 50 -17.45 -9.80 -6.21
N HIS A 51 -18.44 -10.50 -5.65
CA HIS A 51 -18.27 -11.88 -5.20
C HIS A 51 -17.87 -12.81 -6.35
N ASP A 52 -18.52 -12.70 -7.52
CA ASP A 52 -18.17 -13.50 -8.69
C ASP A 52 -16.73 -13.21 -9.17
N VAL A 53 -16.35 -11.94 -9.19
CA VAL A 53 -14.97 -11.52 -9.50
C VAL A 53 -13.98 -12.13 -8.51
N LEU A 54 -14.25 -12.07 -7.20
CA LEU A 54 -13.39 -12.67 -6.18
C LEU A 54 -13.24 -14.19 -6.35
N ALA A 55 -14.29 -14.89 -6.77
CA ALA A 55 -14.24 -16.32 -7.03
C ALA A 55 -13.32 -16.69 -8.20
N GLU A 56 -13.31 -15.86 -9.24
CA GLU A 56 -12.48 -16.04 -10.44
C GLU A 56 -11.06 -15.47 -10.26
N HIS A 57 -10.87 -14.52 -9.35
CA HIS A 57 -9.63 -13.77 -9.26
C HIS A 57 -8.44 -14.62 -8.79
N ARG A 58 -7.28 -14.47 -9.47
CA ARG A 58 -6.03 -15.14 -9.09
C ARG A 58 -4.86 -14.15 -9.03
N VAL A 59 -4.12 -14.16 -7.93
CA VAL A 59 -2.94 -13.30 -7.71
C VAL A 59 -1.98 -13.37 -8.88
N GLY A 60 -1.47 -12.21 -9.30
CA GLY A 60 -0.55 -12.06 -10.42
C GLY A 60 -1.21 -11.99 -11.80
N GLN A 61 -2.54 -12.10 -11.87
CA GLN A 61 -3.29 -11.72 -13.07
C GLN A 61 -3.64 -10.23 -13.05
N PRO A 62 -4.06 -9.64 -14.19
CA PRO A 62 -4.52 -8.26 -14.22
C PRO A 62 -5.67 -8.00 -13.24
N ALA A 63 -5.70 -6.81 -12.67
CA ALA A 63 -6.74 -6.42 -11.74
C ALA A 63 -8.13 -6.38 -12.39
N ASP A 64 -9.14 -6.79 -11.62
CA ASP A 64 -10.54 -6.70 -12.02
C ASP A 64 -11.15 -5.40 -11.50
N ILE A 65 -11.83 -4.65 -12.37
CA ILE A 65 -12.31 -3.29 -12.05
C ILE A 65 -13.84 -3.24 -12.13
N LEU A 66 -14.45 -2.68 -11.09
CA LEU A 66 -15.88 -2.37 -11.00
C LEU A 66 -16.05 -0.86 -10.83
N ASP A 67 -16.86 -0.25 -11.71
CA ASP A 67 -17.13 1.19 -11.67
C ASP A 67 -18.28 1.51 -10.70
N LEU A 68 -18.04 2.41 -9.76
CA LEU A 68 -19.06 2.88 -8.81
C LEU A 68 -19.85 4.09 -9.34
N GLY A 69 -19.40 4.73 -10.42
CA GLY A 69 -20.03 5.91 -11.00
C GLY A 69 -21.50 5.77 -11.40
N PRO A 70 -21.97 4.60 -11.87
CA PRO A 70 -23.38 4.38 -12.20
C PRO A 70 -24.33 4.27 -10.99
N LEU A 71 -23.80 4.03 -9.78
CA LEU A 71 -24.63 3.85 -8.59
C LEU A 71 -25.23 5.17 -8.11
N ASP A 72 -26.46 5.11 -7.62
CA ASP A 72 -27.05 6.26 -6.93
C ASP A 72 -26.57 6.36 -5.48
N THR A 73 -27.09 7.35 -4.75
CA THR A 73 -26.67 7.61 -3.37
C THR A 73 -26.99 6.45 -2.42
N LEU A 74 -28.14 5.79 -2.56
CA LEU A 74 -28.56 4.72 -1.66
C LEU A 74 -27.77 3.44 -1.95
N ASP A 75 -27.67 3.07 -3.22
CA ASP A 75 -26.85 1.95 -3.67
C ASP A 75 -25.39 2.12 -3.22
N ARG A 76 -24.86 3.34 -3.33
CA ARG A 76 -23.49 3.63 -2.93
C ARG A 76 -23.29 3.52 -1.42
N GLN A 77 -24.25 3.98 -0.63
CA GLN A 77 -24.21 3.86 0.82
C GLN A 77 -24.21 2.38 1.25
N LEU A 78 -25.03 1.55 0.61
CA LEU A 78 -25.04 0.11 0.86
C LEU A 78 -23.65 -0.51 0.63
N VAL A 79 -23.06 -0.26 -0.54
CA VAL A 79 -21.73 -0.79 -0.91
C VAL A 79 -20.67 -0.32 0.09
N ASP A 80 -20.67 0.97 0.43
CA ASP A 80 -19.69 1.56 1.34
C ASP A 80 -19.82 0.99 2.77
N GLN A 81 -21.04 0.79 3.26
CA GLN A 81 -21.28 0.18 4.58
C GLN A 81 -20.86 -1.29 4.60
N THR A 82 -21.17 -2.03 3.53
CA THR A 82 -20.87 -3.45 3.39
C THR A 82 -19.36 -3.72 3.39
N LEU A 83 -18.63 -3.01 2.52
CA LEU A 83 -17.19 -3.23 2.34
C LEU A 83 -16.37 -2.56 3.45
N GLY A 84 -16.79 -1.37 3.87
CA GLY A 84 -16.07 -0.57 4.85
C GLY A 84 -14.63 -0.24 4.47
N GLU A 85 -13.87 0.16 5.48
CA GLU A 85 -12.43 0.45 5.37
C GLU A 85 -11.63 -0.53 6.20
N GLY A 86 -10.60 -1.10 5.58
CA GLY A 86 -9.61 -1.93 6.21
C GLY A 86 -8.42 -1.14 6.75
N GLU A 87 -7.34 -1.87 6.96
CA GLU A 87 -6.16 -1.35 7.67
C GLU A 87 -5.10 -0.81 6.73
N VAL A 88 -5.12 -1.21 5.45
CA VAL A 88 -4.10 -0.85 4.46
C VAL A 88 -4.57 0.29 3.55
N SER A 89 -3.71 1.28 3.36
CA SER A 89 -3.94 2.38 2.41
C SER A 89 -2.70 2.68 1.60
N VAL A 90 -2.92 3.20 0.40
CA VAL A 90 -1.88 3.58 -0.55
C VAL A 90 -2.09 5.03 -0.97
N ILE A 91 -1.02 5.81 -0.90
CA ILE A 91 -0.98 7.18 -1.35
C ILE A 91 0.15 7.32 -2.36
N GLN A 92 -0.17 7.84 -3.53
CA GLN A 92 0.80 8.17 -4.57
C GLN A 92 0.90 9.70 -4.71
N GLN A 93 2.04 10.29 -4.35
CA GLN A 93 2.23 11.74 -4.45
C GLN A 93 2.50 12.18 -5.89
N GLY A 94 1.81 13.22 -6.37
CA GLY A 94 2.01 13.75 -7.73
C GLY A 94 0.90 14.67 -8.24
N VAL A 95 0.77 14.78 -9.57
CA VAL A 95 -0.12 15.75 -10.25
C VAL A 95 -1.61 15.54 -9.97
N GLU A 96 -1.96 14.41 -9.37
CA GLU A 96 -3.34 13.92 -9.30
C GLU A 96 -3.66 13.36 -7.88
N ASP A 97 -2.64 12.95 -7.08
CA ASP A 97 -2.82 12.32 -5.75
C ASP A 97 -3.78 11.12 -5.75
N THR A 98 -3.50 10.12 -6.58
CA THR A 98 -4.23 8.84 -6.58
C THR A 98 -4.11 8.16 -5.22
N ARG A 99 -5.25 7.68 -4.70
CA ARG A 99 -5.34 7.00 -3.42
C ARG A 99 -6.09 5.70 -3.57
N ALA A 100 -5.68 4.70 -2.81
CA ALA A 100 -6.45 3.50 -2.59
C ALA A 100 -6.57 3.20 -1.11
N GLN A 101 -7.73 2.67 -0.73
CA GLN A 101 -8.02 2.17 0.61
C GLN A 101 -8.49 0.73 0.45
N GLU A 102 -7.79 -0.21 1.07
CA GLU A 102 -8.27 -1.58 1.15
C GLU A 102 -9.56 -1.60 2.00
N THR A 103 -10.52 -2.42 1.61
CA THR A 103 -11.75 -2.62 2.37
C THR A 103 -11.50 -3.59 3.53
N ARG A 104 -12.54 -4.00 4.27
CA ARG A 104 -12.40 -5.09 5.25
C ARG A 104 -12.18 -6.46 4.61
N LEU A 105 -12.36 -6.54 3.30
CA LEU A 105 -12.07 -7.69 2.46
C LEU A 105 -10.70 -7.48 1.82
N ALA A 106 -9.75 -8.36 2.14
CA ALA A 106 -8.39 -8.30 1.66
C ALA A 106 -8.33 -8.47 0.13
N GLY A 107 -7.46 -7.69 -0.51
CA GLY A 107 -7.34 -7.62 -1.96
C GLY A 107 -8.50 -6.93 -2.67
N VAL A 108 -9.47 -6.36 -1.94
CA VAL A 108 -10.52 -5.49 -2.48
C VAL A 108 -10.19 -4.04 -2.12
N TRP A 109 -9.93 -3.23 -3.13
CA TRP A 109 -9.44 -1.87 -2.99
C TRP A 109 -10.44 -0.86 -3.53
N ARG A 110 -10.71 0.20 -2.76
CA ARG A 110 -11.42 1.39 -3.25
C ARG A 110 -10.41 2.38 -3.77
N LEU A 111 -10.49 2.69 -5.06
CA LEU A 111 -9.63 3.65 -5.72
C LEU A 111 -10.36 4.97 -5.91
N HIS A 112 -9.70 6.06 -5.53
CA HIS A 112 -10.08 7.39 -5.94
C HIS A 112 -9.13 7.83 -7.06
N VAL A 113 -9.63 7.77 -8.29
CA VAL A 113 -8.93 8.29 -9.46
C VAL A 113 -9.38 9.74 -9.64
N PRO A 114 -8.49 10.71 -9.39
CA PRO A 114 -8.78 12.14 -9.54
C PRO A 114 -9.12 12.50 -11.01
N ALA A 115 -9.78 13.65 -11.16
CA ALA A 115 -10.12 14.18 -12.48
C ALA A 115 -8.87 14.74 -13.16
N SER A 116 -8.65 14.38 -14.43
CA SER A 116 -7.55 14.89 -15.25
C SER A 116 -8.09 15.64 -16.46
N ASP A 117 -7.22 16.29 -17.22
CA ASP A 117 -7.55 16.90 -18.52
C ASP A 117 -8.22 15.91 -19.51
N SER A 118 -8.04 14.61 -19.28
CA SER A 118 -8.55 13.53 -20.11
C SER A 118 -9.89 12.92 -19.65
N GLY A 119 -10.40 13.30 -18.47
CA GLY A 119 -11.67 12.78 -17.98
C GLY A 119 -12.01 13.16 -16.53
N ALA A 120 -13.29 13.01 -16.18
CA ALA A 120 -13.77 13.22 -14.83
C ALA A 120 -13.15 12.23 -13.84
N GLY A 121 -13.11 12.63 -12.56
CA GLY A 121 -12.68 11.75 -11.48
C GLY A 121 -13.60 10.53 -11.39
N ARG A 122 -13.03 9.39 -11.02
CA ARG A 122 -13.71 8.10 -10.96
C ARG A 122 -13.44 7.45 -9.61
N GLU A 123 -14.45 6.76 -9.12
CA GLU A 123 -14.34 5.92 -7.95
C GLU A 123 -14.59 4.49 -8.38
N LEU A 124 -13.62 3.63 -8.09
CA LEU A 124 -13.58 2.27 -8.60
C LEU A 124 -13.37 1.31 -7.43
N ILE A 125 -13.89 0.10 -7.57
CA ILE A 125 -13.39 -1.04 -6.83
C ILE A 125 -12.42 -1.79 -7.73
N GLU A 126 -11.28 -2.16 -7.18
CA GLU A 126 -10.28 -2.99 -7.83
C GLU A 126 -10.05 -4.25 -6.99
N VAL A 127 -10.05 -5.42 -7.63
CA VAL A 127 -9.65 -6.69 -7.02
C VAL A 127 -8.26 -7.06 -7.52
N ALA A 128 -7.29 -7.05 -6.62
CA ALA A 128 -5.88 -7.33 -6.89
C ALA A 128 -5.09 -7.52 -5.59
N GLU A 129 -3.91 -8.17 -5.66
CA GLU A 129 -3.02 -8.28 -4.49
C GLU A 129 -2.49 -6.93 -3.99
N ILE A 130 -2.45 -5.92 -4.87
CA ILE A 130 -2.09 -4.52 -4.63
C ILE A 130 -2.69 -3.69 -5.77
N PRO A 131 -3.13 -2.43 -5.55
CA PRO A 131 -3.68 -1.61 -6.63
C PRO A 131 -2.68 -1.49 -7.80
N SER A 132 -3.16 -1.66 -9.03
CA SER A 132 -2.32 -1.77 -10.23
C SER A 132 -1.41 -0.55 -10.40
N PHE A 133 -1.92 0.64 -10.05
CA PHE A 133 -1.17 1.89 -10.16
C PHE A 133 0.11 1.90 -9.30
N VAL A 134 0.20 1.09 -8.23
CA VAL A 134 1.43 0.95 -7.44
C VAL A 134 2.54 0.43 -8.34
N ARG A 135 2.30 -0.68 -9.04
CA ARG A 135 3.28 -1.28 -9.96
C ARG A 135 3.57 -0.38 -11.15
N ASP A 136 2.52 0.25 -11.69
CA ASP A 136 2.64 1.09 -12.89
C ASP A 136 3.37 2.41 -12.63
N THR A 137 3.24 2.96 -11.41
CA THR A 137 3.60 4.36 -11.16
C THR A 137 4.57 4.61 -10.00
N ALA A 138 4.80 3.66 -9.08
CA ALA A 138 5.64 3.89 -7.90
C ALA A 138 7.03 4.46 -8.23
N PHE A 139 7.60 4.01 -9.35
CA PHE A 139 8.95 4.37 -9.79
C PHE A 139 8.98 5.33 -10.99
N LEU A 140 7.85 5.91 -11.40
CA LEU A 140 7.84 6.91 -12.48
C LEU A 140 8.69 8.13 -12.13
N GLY A 141 9.67 8.42 -12.98
CA GLY A 141 10.60 9.55 -12.80
C GLY A 141 11.66 9.32 -11.72
N THR A 142 11.84 8.09 -11.24
CA THR A 142 12.95 7.72 -10.36
C THR A 142 14.26 7.56 -11.14
N THR A 143 15.37 7.55 -10.40
CA THR A 143 16.70 7.38 -10.99
C THR A 143 16.96 5.89 -11.26
N GLU A 144 17.51 5.58 -12.43
CA GLU A 144 17.84 4.22 -12.86
C GLU A 144 19.10 3.65 -12.19
N THR A 145 20.02 4.52 -11.79
CA THR A 145 21.32 4.18 -11.19
C THR A 145 21.65 5.17 -10.08
N ILE A 146 22.16 4.70 -8.95
CA ILE A 146 22.54 5.57 -7.82
C ILE A 146 23.78 6.41 -8.18
N GLY A 147 24.65 5.84 -9.02
CA GLY A 147 25.91 6.48 -9.42
C GLY A 147 26.99 6.30 -8.35
N PRO A 148 28.25 6.61 -8.70
CA PRO A 148 29.40 6.29 -7.86
C PRO A 148 29.36 7.01 -6.51
N VAL A 149 29.83 6.32 -5.48
CA VAL A 149 30.11 6.91 -4.17
C VAL A 149 31.30 7.87 -4.31
N GLY A 150 31.07 9.15 -4.03
CA GLY A 150 32.10 10.18 -4.02
C GLY A 150 32.83 10.27 -2.66
N ASP A 151 33.32 11.47 -2.32
CA ASP A 151 33.91 11.72 -1.00
C ASP A 151 32.88 11.47 0.11
N LEU A 152 33.28 10.68 1.11
CA LEU A 152 32.39 10.28 2.20
C LEU A 152 32.34 11.37 3.28
N PRO A 153 31.14 11.76 3.75
CA PRO A 153 31.01 12.60 4.92
C PRO A 153 31.62 11.97 6.18
N ASP A 154 32.10 12.80 7.10
CA ASP A 154 32.64 12.34 8.37
C ASP A 154 31.61 11.50 9.16
N GLY A 155 32.04 10.35 9.67
CA GLY A 155 31.20 9.44 10.46
C GLY A 155 30.36 8.45 9.64
N VAL A 156 30.36 8.55 8.31
CA VAL A 156 29.83 7.51 7.41
C VAL A 156 30.80 6.33 7.38
N MET A 157 30.31 5.13 7.61
CA MET A 157 31.08 3.90 7.72
C MET A 157 30.53 2.79 6.83
N ASN A 158 29.29 2.35 7.07
CA ASN A 158 28.71 1.16 6.46
C ASN A 158 27.78 1.46 5.27
N ALA A 159 27.20 2.66 5.20
CA ALA A 159 26.31 3.05 4.11
C ALA A 159 26.92 2.90 2.69
N PRO A 160 28.22 3.17 2.44
CA PRO A 160 28.80 3.04 1.11
C PRO A 160 28.74 1.61 0.55
N ALA A 161 28.96 0.61 1.40
CA ALA A 161 28.86 -0.79 1.01
C ALA A 161 27.42 -1.17 0.65
N LEU A 162 26.45 -0.67 1.41
CA LEU A 162 25.02 -0.88 1.14
C LEU A 162 24.59 -0.22 -0.17
N ILE A 163 25.06 1.00 -0.45
CA ILE A 163 24.80 1.66 -1.74
C ILE A 163 25.33 0.82 -2.91
N ALA A 164 26.55 0.30 -2.82
CA ALA A 164 27.12 -0.54 -3.86
C ALA A 164 26.34 -1.86 -4.04
N GLU A 165 25.89 -2.47 -2.94
CA GLU A 165 25.05 -3.68 -2.97
C GLU A 165 23.69 -3.42 -3.63
N ILE A 166 23.02 -2.33 -3.26
CA ILE A 166 21.72 -1.94 -3.84
C ILE A 166 21.88 -1.63 -5.32
N GLU A 167 22.91 -0.86 -5.71
CA GLU A 167 23.17 -0.55 -7.12
C GLU A 167 23.36 -1.82 -7.96
N ALA A 168 24.14 -2.78 -7.46
CA ALA A 168 24.32 -4.07 -8.13
C ALA A 168 22.98 -4.82 -8.27
N LYS A 169 22.16 -4.86 -7.21
CA LYS A 169 20.88 -5.58 -7.22
C LYS A 169 19.83 -4.90 -8.08
N VAL A 170 19.79 -3.58 -8.10
CA VAL A 170 18.94 -2.81 -9.02
C VAL A 170 19.35 -3.08 -10.46
N ALA A 171 20.65 -3.13 -10.79
CA ALA A 171 21.14 -3.43 -12.12
C ALA A 171 20.78 -4.85 -12.60
N GLU A 172 20.80 -5.83 -11.69
CA GLU A 172 20.42 -7.22 -11.94
C GLU A 172 18.90 -7.43 -12.03
N TRP A 173 18.10 -6.59 -11.37
CA TRP A 173 16.66 -6.78 -11.24
C TRP A 173 15.94 -6.85 -12.60
N ARG A 174 15.08 -7.84 -12.75
CA ARG A 174 14.12 -8.00 -13.85
C ARG A 174 12.77 -8.42 -13.25
N PRO A 175 11.66 -8.28 -13.99
CA PRO A 175 10.39 -8.85 -13.56
C PRO A 175 10.53 -10.34 -13.19
N GLY A 176 10.06 -10.71 -12.01
CA GLY A 176 10.19 -12.06 -11.46
C GLY A 176 11.51 -12.36 -10.72
N THR A 177 12.46 -11.40 -10.64
CA THR A 177 13.62 -11.54 -9.75
C THR A 177 13.14 -11.60 -8.29
N PRO A 178 13.59 -12.57 -7.48
CA PRO A 178 13.26 -12.63 -6.06
C PRO A 178 13.69 -11.36 -5.33
N ALA A 179 12.92 -10.94 -4.33
CA ALA A 179 13.23 -9.77 -3.51
C ALA A 179 14.62 -9.90 -2.87
N HIS A 180 15.44 -8.86 -3.00
CA HIS A 180 16.69 -8.74 -2.27
C HIS A 180 16.46 -7.84 -1.05
N ILE A 181 16.65 -8.38 0.15
CA ILE A 181 16.30 -7.71 1.41
C ILE A 181 17.56 -7.47 2.23
N ILE A 182 17.81 -6.21 2.58
CA ILE A 182 18.89 -5.78 3.48
C ILE A 182 18.26 -5.37 4.80
N ASN A 183 18.57 -6.09 5.87
CA ASN A 183 18.08 -5.78 7.21
C ASN A 183 18.97 -4.75 7.92
N LEU A 184 18.55 -3.50 7.90
CA LEU A 184 19.30 -2.38 8.49
C LEU A 184 19.36 -2.46 10.02
N THR A 185 18.31 -2.98 10.67
CA THR A 185 18.25 -3.13 12.13
C THR A 185 19.32 -4.07 12.68
N LEU A 186 19.78 -5.03 11.87
CA LEU A 186 20.85 -5.95 12.26
C LEU A 186 22.26 -5.43 11.96
N LEU A 187 22.38 -4.30 11.25
CA LEU A 187 23.66 -3.72 10.88
C LEU A 187 24.09 -2.62 11.87
N PRO A 188 25.38 -2.53 12.22
CA PRO A 188 25.88 -1.47 13.08
C PRO A 188 25.97 -0.15 12.30
N MET A 189 24.86 0.57 12.21
CA MET A 189 24.75 1.79 11.42
C MET A 189 24.88 3.05 12.28
N THR A 190 25.69 4.01 11.85
CA THR A 190 25.78 5.33 12.51
C THR A 190 24.61 6.23 12.09
N GLU A 191 24.34 7.32 12.81
CA GLU A 191 23.35 8.33 12.38
C GLU A 191 23.73 8.95 11.02
N GLN A 192 25.03 9.07 10.76
CA GLN A 192 25.57 9.58 9.50
C GLN A 192 25.37 8.59 8.36
N ASP A 193 25.53 7.29 8.60
CA ASP A 193 25.21 6.24 7.61
C ASP A 193 23.75 6.32 7.18
N HIS A 194 22.88 6.42 8.17
CA HIS A 194 21.44 6.56 8.02
C HIS A 194 21.05 7.80 7.19
N ALA A 195 21.58 8.97 7.54
CA ALA A 195 21.36 10.20 6.78
C ALA A 195 21.91 10.10 5.34
N TYR A 196 23.08 9.48 5.16
CA TYR A 196 23.68 9.28 3.85
C TYR A 196 22.82 8.37 2.96
N LEU A 197 22.25 7.29 3.51
CA LEU A 197 21.31 6.43 2.77
C LEU A 197 20.03 7.17 2.38
N ASP A 198 19.43 7.93 3.30
CA ASP A 198 18.20 8.70 3.03
C ASP A 198 18.42 9.71 1.88
N GLU A 199 19.55 10.43 1.90
CA GLU A 199 19.92 11.36 0.84
C GLU A 199 20.16 10.66 -0.51
N ARG A 200 20.95 9.59 -0.52
CA ARG A 200 21.38 8.92 -1.76
C ARG A 200 20.26 8.12 -2.42
N LEU A 201 19.41 7.48 -1.62
CA LEU A 201 18.29 6.70 -2.13
C LEU A 201 17.07 7.59 -2.42
N GLY A 202 16.94 8.71 -1.72
CA GLY A 202 15.85 9.66 -1.93
C GLY A 202 14.46 9.04 -1.72
N ARG A 203 13.43 9.76 -2.20
CA ARG A 203 12.02 9.35 -2.08
C ARG A 203 11.36 9.24 -3.43
N GLY A 204 10.61 8.16 -3.59
CA GLY A 204 9.69 7.94 -4.67
C GLY A 204 8.32 8.51 -4.33
N ARG A 205 7.32 8.09 -5.10
CA ARG A 205 5.97 8.66 -5.03
C ARG A 205 5.01 7.82 -4.19
N ALA A 206 5.28 6.51 -4.07
CA ALA A 206 4.37 5.58 -3.42
C ALA A 206 4.66 5.45 -1.94
N THR A 207 3.61 5.57 -1.14
CA THR A 207 3.61 5.23 0.29
C THR A 207 2.44 4.28 0.57
N ILE A 208 2.73 3.14 1.17
CA ILE A 208 1.76 2.15 1.63
C ILE A 208 1.84 2.11 3.14
N LEU A 209 0.68 2.18 3.78
CA LEU A 209 0.53 2.19 5.23
C LEU A 209 -0.40 1.04 5.62
N SER A 210 0.05 0.17 6.53
CA SER A 210 -0.80 -0.83 7.19
C SER A 210 -0.95 -0.49 8.66
N ARG A 211 -2.18 -0.37 9.15
CA ARG A 211 -2.53 0.09 10.51
C ARG A 211 -2.92 -1.05 11.47
N GLY A 212 -2.67 -2.29 11.08
CA GLY A 212 -3.09 -3.50 11.79
C GLY A 212 -2.08 -4.11 12.72
N TYR A 213 -2.32 -5.38 13.06
CA TYR A 213 -1.32 -6.23 13.69
C TYR A 213 -0.09 -6.33 12.76
N GLY A 214 1.07 -5.88 13.25
CA GLY A 214 2.27 -5.80 12.40
C GLY A 214 2.35 -4.54 11.54
N SER A 215 1.76 -3.43 12.03
CA SER A 215 1.84 -2.07 11.46
C SER A 215 3.13 -1.84 10.68
N CYS A 216 2.97 -1.49 9.40
CA CYS A 216 4.08 -1.30 8.50
C CYS A 216 3.94 0.00 7.70
N ARG A 217 5.09 0.61 7.43
CA ARG A 217 5.22 1.73 6.51
C ARG A 217 6.16 1.31 5.40
N ILE A 218 5.68 1.34 4.18
CA ILE A 218 6.41 0.96 2.99
C ILE A 218 6.47 2.17 2.07
N VAL A 219 7.67 2.63 1.71
CA VAL A 219 7.86 3.82 0.88
C VAL A 219 8.79 3.51 -0.27
N ALA A 220 8.37 3.86 -1.48
CA ALA A 220 9.25 3.79 -2.64
C ALA A 220 10.42 4.76 -2.47
N GLY A 221 11.62 4.31 -2.80
CA GLY A 221 12.82 5.15 -2.90
C GLY A 221 12.81 5.99 -4.17
N GLY A 222 13.72 6.97 -4.23
CA GLY A 222 14.01 7.76 -5.42
C GLY A 222 14.85 7.01 -6.46
N ILE A 223 15.22 5.76 -6.18
CA ILE A 223 15.88 4.81 -7.07
C ILE A 223 14.87 3.72 -7.43
N ARG A 224 14.83 3.32 -8.71
CA ARG A 224 13.86 2.31 -9.16
C ARG A 224 13.95 1.00 -8.36
N GLN A 225 12.80 0.40 -8.10
CA GLN A 225 12.66 -0.91 -7.43
C GLN A 225 13.21 -0.98 -6.01
N VAL A 226 13.66 0.14 -5.43
CA VAL A 226 14.13 0.20 -4.05
C VAL A 226 12.98 0.66 -3.16
N TRP A 227 12.66 -0.13 -2.15
CA TRP A 227 11.64 0.17 -1.15
C TRP A 227 12.27 0.27 0.24
N TRP A 228 11.80 1.23 1.02
CA TRP A 228 11.98 1.28 2.45
C TRP A 228 10.80 0.57 3.10
N VAL A 229 11.05 -0.47 3.90
CA VAL A 229 10.01 -1.22 4.60
C VAL A 229 10.30 -1.19 6.10
N GLN A 230 9.35 -0.65 6.86
CA GLN A 230 9.52 -0.41 8.29
C GLN A 230 8.35 -1.00 9.05
N HIS A 231 8.64 -1.83 10.06
CA HIS A 231 7.63 -2.40 10.95
C HIS A 231 7.71 -1.76 12.33
N PHE A 232 6.53 -1.56 12.91
CA PHE A 232 6.35 -0.93 14.21
C PHE A 232 5.63 -1.89 15.16
N ASN A 233 5.95 -1.81 16.45
CA ASN A 233 5.16 -2.49 17.47
C ASN A 233 3.90 -1.69 17.82
N SER A 234 3.11 -2.19 18.78
CA SER A 234 1.89 -1.54 19.26
C SER A 234 2.09 -0.18 19.94
N ASP A 235 3.34 0.17 20.30
CA ASP A 235 3.71 1.45 20.91
C ASP A 235 4.34 2.41 19.89
N ASP A 236 4.14 2.17 18.58
CA ASP A 236 4.72 2.92 17.46
C ASP A 236 6.26 2.96 17.44
N ARG A 237 6.92 2.00 18.11
CA ARG A 237 8.37 1.87 18.09
C ARG A 237 8.81 1.01 16.91
N LEU A 238 9.76 1.53 16.13
CA LEU A 238 10.41 0.80 15.04
C LEU A 238 11.09 -0.48 15.58
N ILE A 239 10.69 -1.62 15.03
CA ILE A 239 11.24 -2.95 15.40
C ILE A 239 12.05 -3.60 14.28
N LEU A 240 11.77 -3.23 13.03
CA LEU A 240 12.49 -3.72 11.86
C LEU A 240 12.49 -2.64 10.78
N SER A 241 13.66 -2.40 10.20
CA SER A 241 13.85 -1.53 9.05
C SER A 241 14.64 -2.28 7.98
N THR A 242 14.07 -2.43 6.79
CA THR A 242 14.71 -3.09 5.65
C THR A 242 14.73 -2.18 4.42
N LEU A 243 15.74 -2.39 3.60
CA LEU A 243 15.76 -1.94 2.20
C LEU A 243 15.52 -3.15 1.31
N GLU A 244 14.53 -3.04 0.43
CA GLU A 244 14.10 -4.16 -0.41
C GLU A 244 14.20 -3.77 -1.88
N VAL A 245 14.96 -4.54 -2.66
CA VAL A 245 15.01 -4.41 -4.12
C VAL A 245 14.05 -5.43 -4.73
N THR A 246 12.86 -4.96 -5.09
CA THR A 246 11.75 -5.80 -5.59
C THR A 246 10.74 -4.96 -6.37
N ASP A 247 9.79 -5.61 -7.06
CA ASP A 247 8.65 -4.94 -7.68
C ASP A 247 7.77 -4.23 -6.64
N VAL A 248 7.24 -4.98 -5.67
CA VAL A 248 6.45 -4.53 -4.53
C VAL A 248 6.82 -5.44 -3.34
N PRO A 249 7.06 -4.90 -2.14
CA PRO A 249 7.36 -5.71 -0.97
C PRO A 249 6.24 -6.69 -0.64
N ILE A 250 6.60 -7.94 -0.32
CA ILE A 250 5.64 -9.00 0.02
C ILE A 250 4.68 -8.57 1.15
N ALA A 251 5.16 -7.74 2.08
CA ALA A 251 4.38 -7.21 3.20
C ALA A 251 3.22 -6.29 2.79
N ALA A 252 3.16 -5.85 1.53
CA ALA A 252 2.06 -5.06 0.97
C ALA A 252 1.09 -5.88 0.12
N LEU A 253 1.41 -7.14 -0.20
CA LEU A 253 0.62 -7.96 -1.12
C LEU A 253 -0.36 -8.83 -0.33
N ALA A 254 -1.63 -8.78 -0.69
CA ALA A 254 -2.60 -9.78 -0.23
C ALA A 254 -2.27 -11.15 -0.83
N ALA A 255 -2.28 -12.21 -0.03
CA ALA A 255 -2.09 -13.56 -0.53
C ALA A 255 -3.38 -14.06 -1.22
N GLN A 256 -3.26 -15.10 -2.04
CA GLN A 256 -4.44 -15.74 -2.65
C GLN A 256 -5.42 -16.25 -1.58
N GLU A 257 -4.90 -16.77 -0.47
CA GLU A 257 -5.71 -17.23 0.66
C GLU A 257 -6.54 -16.09 1.27
N ASP A 258 -5.98 -14.88 1.38
CA ASP A 258 -6.71 -13.72 1.91
C ASP A 258 -7.84 -13.26 0.97
N ILE A 259 -7.63 -13.36 -0.34
CA ILE A 259 -8.65 -13.06 -1.37
C ILE A 259 -9.75 -14.13 -1.37
N ASP A 260 -9.37 -15.41 -1.25
CA ASP A 260 -10.33 -16.52 -1.15
C ASP A 260 -11.17 -16.42 0.14
N ASP A 261 -10.57 -16.07 1.27
CA ASP A 261 -11.28 -15.77 2.52
C ASP A 261 -12.24 -14.58 2.37
N SER A 262 -11.84 -13.58 1.58
CA SER A 262 -12.65 -12.39 1.31
C SER A 262 -13.86 -12.70 0.44
N ARG A 263 -13.73 -13.62 -0.53
CA ARG A 263 -14.88 -14.20 -1.25
C ARG A 263 -15.87 -14.82 -0.28
N ASP A 264 -15.40 -15.70 0.60
CA ASP A 264 -16.27 -16.45 1.51
C ASP A 264 -16.97 -15.51 2.51
N ARG A 265 -16.26 -14.52 3.04
CA ARG A 265 -16.86 -13.46 3.88
C ARG A 265 -17.91 -12.65 3.13
N LEU A 266 -17.68 -12.28 1.87
CA LEU A 266 -18.67 -11.55 1.09
C LEU A 266 -19.92 -12.40 0.81
N ALA A 267 -19.75 -13.71 0.60
CA ALA A 267 -20.88 -14.64 0.47
C ALA A 267 -21.75 -14.65 1.74
N GLU A 268 -21.15 -14.75 2.92
CA GLU A 268 -21.86 -14.69 4.20
C GLU A 268 -22.62 -13.36 4.38
N ILE A 269 -22.00 -12.24 3.98
CA ILE A 269 -22.65 -10.93 4.05
C ILE A 269 -23.84 -10.86 3.07
N LEU A 270 -23.68 -11.32 1.83
CA LEU A 270 -24.75 -11.36 0.85
C LEU A 270 -25.92 -12.24 1.31
N GLU A 271 -25.65 -13.40 1.90
CA GLU A 271 -26.69 -14.27 2.48
C GLU A 271 -27.46 -13.57 3.61
N ALA A 272 -26.79 -12.75 4.42
CA ALA A 272 -27.42 -12.00 5.49
C ALA A 272 -28.24 -10.79 4.99
N LEU A 273 -27.94 -10.28 3.79
CA LEU A 273 -28.69 -9.20 3.13
C LEU A 273 -29.94 -9.72 2.40
N GLY A 274 -30.02 -11.01 2.07
CA GLY A 274 -31.18 -11.67 1.43
C GLY A 274 -31.13 -11.72 -0.09
#